data_AF-A0A7V6Z3A1-F1
#
_entry.id   AF-A0A7V6Z3A1-F1
#
_cell.length_a   1.000
_cell.length_b   1.000
_cell.length_c   1.000
_cell.angle_alpha   90.00
_cell.angle_beta   90.00
_cell.angle_gamma   90.00
#
_symmetry.space_group_name_H-M   'P 1'
#
loop_
_entity.id
_entity.type
_entity.pdbx_description
1 polymer ?
#
loop_
_entity_poly.entity_id
_entity_poly.type
_entity_poly.pdbx_seq_one_letter_code
_entity_poly.pdbx_strand_id
1 'polypeptide(L)' 'MKVKHLVETPSSRRRRVVACFGNAALIRARKGKWILEGGTRSDRQEAKEWISLFLHEAVVRTE' A
#
# COMPACT_ATOMS: atom_id res chain seq x y z
N MET A 1 -37.84 5.41 -2.37
CA MET A 1 -36.86 4.30 -2.43
C MET A 1 -35.46 4.91 -2.54
N LYS A 2 -34.57 4.70 -1.56
CA LYS A 2 -33.21 5.30 -1.52
C LYS A 2 -32.19 4.28 -2.00
N VAL A 3 -31.72 4.42 -3.24
CA VAL A 3 -30.55 3.68 -3.73
C VAL A 3 -29.32 4.38 -3.16
N LYS A 4 -28.79 3.84 -2.07
CA LYS A 4 -27.49 4.24 -1.52
C LYS A 4 -26.44 3.66 -2.46
N HIS A 5 -26.02 4.42 -3.47
CA HIS A 5 -24.80 4.08 -4.19
C HIS A 5 -23.67 4.02 -3.16
N LEU A 6 -23.28 2.80 -2.80
CA LEU A 6 -22.12 2.43 -2.01
C LEU A 6 -20.87 2.80 -2.82
N VAL A 7 -20.61 4.10 -2.95
CA VAL A 7 -19.25 4.58 -3.06
C VAL A 7 -18.91 5.01 -1.64
N GLU A 8 -18.36 4.08 -0.86
CA GLU A 8 -17.67 4.45 0.37
C GLU A 8 -16.69 5.55 -0.02
N THR A 9 -16.98 6.77 0.40
CA THR A 9 -16.08 7.90 0.20
C THR A 9 -14.78 7.50 0.90
N PRO A 10 -13.65 7.33 0.20
CA PRO A 10 -12.43 6.95 0.88
C PRO A 10 -12.13 8.10 1.83
N SER A 11 -12.16 7.81 3.13
CA SER A 11 -11.81 8.71 4.21
C SER A 11 -10.35 9.13 4.01
N SER A 12 -10.17 10.15 3.17
CA SER A 12 -8.96 10.36 2.38
C SER A 12 -7.79 10.92 3.18
N ARG A 13 -7.76 10.79 4.50
CA ARG A 13 -6.71 11.40 5.35
C ARG A 13 -5.70 10.44 5.95
N ARG A 14 -5.96 9.12 5.99
CA ARG A 14 -5.08 8.19 6.72
C ARG A 14 -4.18 7.39 5.77
N ARG A 15 -2.87 7.47 6.00
CA ARG A 15 -1.90 6.47 5.54
C ARG A 15 -2.29 5.14 6.20
N ARG A 16 -2.41 4.09 5.42
CA ARG A 16 -2.77 2.75 5.92
C ARG A 16 -1.63 1.79 5.65
N VAL A 17 -1.12 1.15 6.69
CA VAL A 17 -0.22 0.00 6.55
C VAL A 17 -1.01 -1.18 5.99
N VAL A 18 -0.48 -1.79 4.94
CA VAL A 18 -1.12 -2.91 4.22
C VAL A 18 -0.39 -4.22 4.49
N ALA A 19 0.94 -4.19 4.57
CA ALA A 19 1.77 -5.35 4.89
C ALA A 19 3.09 -4.89 5.51
N CYS A 20 3.76 -5.79 6.25
CA CYS A 20 5.08 -5.58 6.82
C CYS A 20 6.01 -6.73 6.40
N PHE A 21 7.29 -6.41 6.20
CA PHE A 21 8.34 -7.34 5.77
C PHE A 21 9.57 -7.05 6.64
N GLY A 22 9.79 -7.81 7.71
CA GLY A 22 10.79 -7.45 8.71
C GLY A 22 10.56 -6.03 9.26
N ASN A 23 11.54 -5.13 9.03
CA ASN A 23 11.47 -3.72 9.42
C ASN A 23 10.91 -2.79 8.34
N ALA A 24 10.48 -3.32 7.18
CA ALA A 24 9.81 -2.55 6.13
C ALA A 24 8.28 -2.59 6.28
N ALA A 25 7.61 -1.50 5.92
CA ALA A 25 6.16 -1.41 5.87
C ALA A 25 5.68 -0.90 4.50
N LEU A 26 4.74 -1.62 3.90
CA LEU A 26 4.03 -1.20 2.70
C LEU A 26 2.82 -0.37 3.10
N ILE A 27 2.81 0.90 2.69
CA ILE A 27 1.81 1.89 3.07
C ILE A 27 1.03 2.33 1.84
N ARG A 28 -0.30 2.24 1.92
CA ARG A 28 -1.21 2.89 0.97
C ARG A 28 -1.40 4.35 1.38
N ALA A 29 -0.83 5.24 0.59
CA ALA A 29 -0.96 6.68 0.74
C ALA A 29 -2.16 7.24 -0.05
N ARG A 30 -2.37 8.55 0.02
CA ARG A 30 -3.45 9.23 -0.72
C ARG A 30 -3.29 9.04 -2.24
N LYS A 31 -4.42 9.10 -2.96
CA LYS A 31 -4.48 9.04 -4.43
C LYS A 31 -3.87 7.76 -5.04
N GLY A 32 -4.01 6.62 -4.35
CA GLY A 32 -3.57 5.32 -4.87
C GLY A 32 -2.05 5.11 -4.89
N LYS A 33 -1.29 5.98 -4.23
CA LYS A 33 0.16 5.83 -4.13
C LYS A 33 0.53 4.76 -3.11
N TRP A 34 1.59 4.02 -3.42
CA TRP A 34 2.18 3.02 -2.54
C TRP A 34 3.57 3.47 -2.13
N ILE A 35 3.86 3.40 -0.84
CA ILE A 35 5.14 3.79 -0.26
C ILE A 35 5.68 2.59 0.49
N LEU A 36 6.96 2.28 0.30
CA LEU A 36 7.68 1.31 1.10
C LEU A 36 8.63 2.06 2.03
N GLU A 37 8.30 2.11 3.32
CA GLU A 37 9.07 2.81 4.36
C GLU A 37 9.84 1.81 5.22
N GLY A 38 11.08 2.16 5.60
CA GLY A 38 11.90 1.36 6.51
C GLY A 38 12.60 0.15 5.87
N GLY A 39 13.00 -0.78 6.72
CA GLY A 39 13.59 -2.07 6.35
C GLY A 39 15.02 -2.07 5.85
N THR A 40 15.61 -3.26 5.90
CA THR A 40 16.88 -3.56 5.23
C THR A 40 16.69 -3.69 3.71
N ARG A 41 17.79 -3.84 2.96
CA ARG A 41 17.71 -4.15 1.52
C ARG A 41 16.95 -5.46 1.26
N SER A 42 17.12 -6.46 2.14
CA SER A 42 16.44 -7.75 2.03
C SER A 42 14.94 -7.61 2.30
N ASP A 43 14.56 -6.89 3.36
CA ASP A 43 13.15 -6.59 3.68
C ASP A 43 12.43 -5.93 2.51
N ARG A 44 13.11 -4.96 1.86
CA ARG A 44 12.56 -4.26 0.69
C ARG A 44 12.47 -5.16 -0.53
N GLN A 45 13.37 -6.13 -0.67
CA GLN A 45 13.35 -7.10 -1.75
C GLN A 45 12.17 -8.06 -1.61
N GLU A 46 11.98 -8.61 -0.40
CA GLU A 46 10.81 -9.44 -0.06
C GLU A 46 9.49 -8.70 -0.33
N ALA A 47 9.41 -7.41 0.06
CA ALA A 47 8.26 -6.58 -0.22
C ALA A 47 7.98 -6.44 -1.72
N LYS A 48 9.02 -6.24 -2.54
CA LYS A 48 8.88 -6.12 -4.01
C LYS A 48 8.42 -7.42 -4.65
N GLU A 49 8.92 -8.55 -4.18
CA GLU A 49 8.52 -9.88 -4.65
C GLU A 49 7.04 -10.12 -4.35
N TRP A 50 6.62 -9.86 -3.12
CA TRP A 50 5.21 -9.94 -2.73
C TRP A 50 4.32 -9.00 -3.55
N ILE A 51 4.75 -7.75 -3.78
CA ILE A 51 4.00 -6.79 -4.61
C ILE A 51 3.86 -7.29 -6.05
N SER A 52 4.89 -7.91 -6.60
CA SER A 52 4.86 -8.47 -7.96
C SER A 52 3.86 -9.63 -8.08
N LEU A 53 3.68 -10.40 -7.00
CA LEU A 53 2.77 -11.54 -6.95
C LEU A 53 1.31 -11.11 -6.70
N PHE A 54 1.09 -10.13 -5.83
CA PHE A 54 -0.23 -9.85 -5.26
C PHE A 54 -0.79 -8.45 -5.55
N LEU A 55 0.05 -7.54 -6.06
CA LEU A 55 -0.29 -6.12 -6.20
C LEU A 55 0.32 -5.51 -7.49
N HIS A 56 0.10 -6.19 -8.61
CA HIS A 56 0.70 -5.85 -9.91
C HIS A 56 0.33 -4.45 -10.45
N GLU A 57 -0.79 -3.87 -10.02
CA GLU A 57 -1.20 -2.51 -10.40
C GLU A 57 -0.49 -1.40 -9.59
N ALA A 58 0.27 -1.75 -8.55
CA ALA A 58 0.89 -0.76 -7.68
C ALA A 58 2.17 -0.16 -8.29
N VAL A 59 2.19 1.17 -8.40
CA VAL A 59 3.42 1.93 -8.58
C VAL A 59 3.97 2.29 -7.19
N VAL A 60 5.03 1.59 -6.81
CA VAL A 60 5.66 1.73 -5.49
C VAL A 60 6.81 2.72 -5.56
N ARG A 61 6.80 3.71 -4.65
CA ARG A 61 7.98 4.56 -4.41
C ARG A 61 8.79 3.99 -3.26
N THR A 62 10.06 3.71 -3.52
CA THR A 62 11.05 3.43 -2.49
C THR A 62 11.68 4.74 -2.04
N GLU A 63 11.54 5.08 -0.76
CA GLU A 63 12.32 6.17 -0.13
C GLU A 63 13.63 5.65 0.47
#